data_AF-A0AA35W7A9-F1
#
_entry.id   AF-A0AA35W7A9-F1
#
_cell.length_a   1.000
_cell.length_b   1.000
_cell.length_c   1.000
_cell.angle_alpha   90.00
_cell.angle_beta   90.00
_cell.angle_gamma   90.00
#
_symmetry.space_group_name_H-M   'P 1'
#
loop_
_entity.id
_entity.type
_entity.pdbx_description
1 polymer ?
#
loop_
_entity_poly.entity_id
_entity_poly.type
_entity_poly.pdbx_seq_one_letter_code
_entity_poly.pdbx_strand_id
1 'polypeptide(L)'
;MRAWSGMFSGLIVAYEEGLLLSDKILAAAIWRNLIGDKEAVSLTDLETMVCYIRSQVKHMDTIDSELLLRTGRIKLLPCTLTPIT
;
A
#
# COMPACT_ATOMS: atom_id res chain seq x y z
N MET A 1 23.53 11.57 -3.18
CA MET A 1 22.09 11.88 -3.22
C MET A 1 21.32 11.20 -4.37
N ARG A 2 21.86 11.05 -5.59
CA ARG A 2 21.13 10.44 -6.74
C ARG A 2 20.74 8.96 -6.60
N ALA A 3 21.59 8.12 -6.02
CA ALA A 3 21.30 6.68 -5.90
C ALA A 3 20.06 6.38 -5.03
N TRP A 4 19.91 7.11 -3.92
CA TRP A 4 18.76 7.00 -3.02
C TRP A 4 17.44 7.40 -3.70
N SER A 5 17.48 8.41 -4.59
CA SER A 5 16.32 8.81 -5.39
C SER A 5 15.90 7.69 -6.35
N GLY A 6 16.84 7.04 -7.01
CA GLY A 6 16.53 5.96 -7.96
C GLY A 6 15.91 4.74 -7.27
N MET A 7 16.45 4.34 -6.11
CA MET A 7 15.89 3.25 -5.31
C MET A 7 14.46 3.57 -4.84
N PHE A 8 14.24 4.77 -4.31
CA PHE A 8 12.92 5.21 -3.87
C PHE A 8 11.89 5.22 -5.01
N SER A 9 12.24 5.77 -6.17
CA SER A 9 11.36 5.77 -7.34
C SER A 9 11.05 4.35 -7.84
N GLY A 10 12.03 3.45 -7.88
CA GLY A 10 11.81 2.06 -8.29
C GLY A 10 10.84 1.31 -7.35
N LEU A 11 10.93 1.57 -6.04
CA LEU A 11 9.99 1.02 -5.06
C LEU A 11 8.57 1.54 -5.27
N ILE A 12 8.41 2.85 -5.52
CA ILE A 12 7.09 3.45 -5.79
C ILE A 12 6.46 2.82 -7.03
N VAL A 13 7.21 2.73 -8.14
CA VAL A 13 6.70 2.16 -9.40
C VAL A 13 6.18 0.73 -9.19
N ALA A 14 6.89 -0.10 -8.43
CA ALA A 14 6.45 -1.46 -8.14
C ALA A 14 5.11 -1.51 -7.39
N TYR A 15 4.86 -0.57 -6.47
CA TYR A 15 3.57 -0.48 -5.76
C TYR A 15 2.47 0.05 -6.67
N GLU A 16 2.75 1.05 -7.50
CA GLU A 16 1.80 1.60 -8.47
C GLU A 16 1.35 0.57 -9.50
N GLU A 17 2.28 -0.24 -10.04
CA GLU A 17 1.95 -1.36 -10.93
C GLU A 17 1.02 -2.38 -10.24
N GLY A 18 1.27 -2.67 -8.97
CA GLY A 18 0.41 -3.56 -8.18
C GLY A 18 -1.01 -2.99 -8.01
N LEU A 19 -1.12 -1.70 -7.70
CA LEU A 19 -2.40 -1.01 -7.58
C LEU A 19 -3.16 -0.96 -8.90
N LEU A 20 -2.46 -0.71 -10.02
CA LEU A 20 -3.08 -0.59 -11.34
C LEU A 20 -3.52 -1.93 -11.94
N LEU A 21 -2.75 -3.00 -11.72
CA LEU A 21 -2.92 -4.25 -12.47
C LEU A 21 -3.64 -5.34 -11.68
N SER A 22 -3.06 -5.82 -10.57
CA SER A 22 -3.65 -6.93 -9.80
C SER A 22 -3.08 -7.07 -8.40
N ASP A 23 -3.88 -7.64 -7.51
CA ASP A 23 -3.48 -7.95 -6.13
C ASP A 23 -2.32 -8.94 -6.05
N LYS A 24 -2.15 -9.80 -7.05
CA LYS A 24 -0.98 -10.70 -7.13
C LYS A 24 0.31 -9.92 -7.33
N ILE A 25 0.28 -8.89 -8.18
CA ILE A 25 1.44 -8.02 -8.44
C ILE A 25 1.72 -7.16 -7.20
N LEU A 26 0.67 -6.62 -6.57
CA LEU A 26 0.79 -5.85 -5.34
C LEU A 26 1.37 -6.70 -4.19
N ALA A 27 0.86 -7.92 -3.99
CA ALA A 27 1.38 -8.88 -3.02
C ALA A 27 2.86 -9.17 -3.29
N ALA A 28 3.24 -9.41 -4.55
CA ALA A 28 4.62 -9.67 -4.91
C ALA A 28 5.54 -8.46 -4.68
N ALA A 29 5.04 -7.24 -4.92
CA ALA A 29 5.77 -6.00 -4.61
C ALA A 29 5.96 -5.83 -3.09
N ILE A 30 4.92 -6.03 -2.28
CA ILE A 30 4.99 -5.99 -0.82
C ILE A 30 5.97 -7.04 -0.29
N TRP A 31 5.91 -8.26 -0.84
CA TRP A 31 6.82 -9.33 -0.45
C TRP A 31 8.27 -8.95 -0.67
N ARG A 32 8.63 -8.51 -1.88
CA ARG A 32 10.02 -8.17 -2.21
C ARG A 32 10.53 -6.91 -1.49
N ASN A 33 9.67 -5.92 -1.26
CA ASN A 33 10.08 -4.60 -0.82
C ASN A 33 9.94 -4.33 0.68
N LEU A 34 9.03 -5.04 1.39
CA LEU A 34 8.72 -4.78 2.80
C LEU A 34 9.01 -6.01 3.70
N ILE A 35 8.64 -7.20 3.23
CA ILE A 35 8.81 -8.44 3.98
C ILE A 35 10.24 -8.98 3.77
N GLY A 36 10.67 -9.17 2.52
CA GLY A 36 11.91 -9.84 2.18
C GLY A 36 11.88 -11.32 2.57
N ASP A 37 12.99 -11.82 3.13
CA ASP A 37 13.14 -13.21 3.60
C ASP A 37 12.75 -13.39 5.07
N LYS A 38 11.84 -12.55 5.61
CA LYS A 38 11.39 -12.69 6.99
C LYS A 38 10.51 -13.93 7.13
N GLU A 39 11.04 -14.96 7.78
CA GLU A 39 10.36 -16.25 8.03
C GLU A 39 9.06 -16.12 8.85
N ALA A 40 8.85 -14.99 9.53
CA ALA A 40 7.73 -14.78 10.44
C ALA A 40 6.42 -14.30 9.77
N VAL A 41 6.40 -14.03 8.46
CA VAL A 41 5.21 -13.48 7.78
C VAL A 41 4.43 -14.58 7.08
N SER A 42 3.19 -14.79 7.51
CA SER A 42 2.29 -15.76 6.89
C SER A 42 1.67 -15.22 5.59
N LEU A 43 1.13 -16.13 4.76
CA LEU A 43 0.37 -15.73 3.57
C LEU A 43 -0.88 -14.90 3.92
N THR A 44 -1.49 -15.17 5.07
CA THR A 44 -2.63 -14.40 5.59
C THR A 44 -2.23 -12.97 5.97
N ASP A 45 -1.03 -12.78 6.51
CA ASP A 45 -0.51 -11.42 6.80
C ASP A 45 -0.27 -10.64 5.51
N LEU A 46 0.24 -11.31 4.47
CA LEU A 46 0.42 -10.71 3.15
C LEU A 46 -0.91 -10.30 2.54
N GLU A 47 -1.91 -11.18 2.58
CA GLU A 47 -3.28 -10.88 2.13
C GLU A 47 -3.87 -9.71 2.92
N THR A 48 -3.70 -9.69 4.23
CA THR A 48 -4.14 -8.60 5.11
C THR A 48 -3.54 -7.26 4.67
N MET A 49 -2.25 -7.23 4.35
CA MET A 49 -1.59 -6.02 3.88
C MET A 49 -2.11 -5.55 2.53
N VAL A 50 -2.36 -6.48 1.61
CA VAL A 50 -2.95 -6.16 0.30
C VAL A 50 -4.35 -5.54 0.47
N CYS A 51 -5.21 -6.20 1.25
CA CYS A 51 -6.56 -5.71 1.56
C CYS A 51 -6.53 -4.35 2.25
N TYR A 52 -5.61 -4.16 3.19
CA TYR A 52 -5.41 -2.90 3.88
C TYR A 52 -5.02 -1.78 2.92
N ILE A 53 -4.01 -1.99 2.08
CA ILE A 53 -3.54 -0.98 1.13
C ILE A 53 -4.66 -0.59 0.15
N ARG A 54 -5.38 -1.57 -0.39
CA ARG A 54 -6.55 -1.32 -1.26
C ARG A 54 -7.63 -0.49 -0.57
N SER A 55 -7.93 -0.84 0.69
CA SER A 55 -8.91 -0.12 1.50
C SER A 55 -8.47 1.31 1.78
N GLN A 56 -7.18 1.56 2.03
CA GLN A 56 -6.65 2.91 2.21
C GLN A 56 -6.77 3.74 0.93
N VAL A 57 -6.40 3.20 -0.22
CA VAL A 57 -6.51 3.93 -1.51
C VAL A 57 -7.97 4.29 -1.78
N LYS A 58 -8.89 3.33 -1.65
CA LYS A 58 -10.33 3.57 -1.80
C LYS A 58 -10.85 4.60 -0.79
N HIS A 59 -10.37 4.57 0.45
CA HIS A 59 -10.73 5.56 1.47
C HIS A 59 -10.22 6.95 1.11
N MET A 60 -8.99 7.05 0.61
CA MET A 60 -8.41 8.33 0.18
C MET A 60 -9.21 8.99 -0.93
N ASP A 61 -9.80 8.22 -1.84
CA ASP A 61 -10.70 8.75 -2.88
C ASP A 61 -11.98 9.39 -2.32
N THR A 62 -12.34 9.07 -1.07
CA THR A 62 -13.53 9.63 -0.39
C THR A 62 -13.22 10.85 0.47
N ILE A 63 -11.95 11.20 0.67
CA ILE A 63 -11.54 12.32 1.52
C ILE A 63 -11.77 13.64 0.79
N ASP A 64 -12.47 14.57 1.45
CA ASP A 64 -12.65 15.93 0.92
C ASP A 64 -11.31 16.66 0.80
N SER A 65 -10.99 17.09 -0.43
CA SER A 65 -9.72 17.72 -0.76
C SER A 65 -9.57 19.10 -0.12
N GLU A 66 -10.65 19.87 -0.01
CA GLU A 66 -10.59 21.21 0.60
C GLU A 66 -10.32 21.11 2.11
N LEU A 67 -11.05 20.22 2.79
CA LEU A 67 -10.82 19.93 4.20
C LEU A 67 -9.41 19.38 4.45
N LEU A 68 -8.92 18.51 3.57
CA LEU A 68 -7.56 17.96 3.67
C LEU A 68 -6.51 19.07 3.59
N LEU A 69 -6.62 19.97 2.60
CA LEU A 69 -5.69 21.10 2.44
C LEU A 69 -5.76 22.08 3.61
N ARG A 70 -6.94 22.28 4.20
CA ARG A 70 -7.12 23.18 5.36
C ARG A 70 -6.59 22.58 6.66
N THR A 71 -6.80 21.28 6.88
CA THR A 71 -6.47 20.62 8.17
C THR A 71 -5.10 19.95 8.18
N GLY A 72 -4.60 19.52 7.02
CA GLY A 72 -3.36 18.75 6.87
C GLY A 72 -3.40 17.37 7.54
N ARG A 73 -4.59 16.85 7.90
CA ARG A 73 -4.74 15.61 8.65
C ARG A 73 -5.47 14.55 7.83
N ILE A 74 -4.84 13.39 7.70
CA ILE A 74 -5.45 12.20 7.10
C ILE A 74 -5.73 11.20 8.22
N LYS A 75 -6.98 10.77 8.34
CA LYS A 75 -7.36 9.67 9.22
C LYS A 75 -7.37 8.37 8.42
N LEU A 76 -6.36 7.54 8.63
CA LEU A 76 -6.26 6.22 8.01
C LEU A 76 -7.27 5.24 8.63
N LEU A 77 -7.70 4.26 7.84
CA LEU A 77 -8.50 3.13 8.35
C LEU A 77 -7.64 2.20 9.23
N PRO A 78 -8.24 1.45 10.17
CA PRO A 78 -7.52 0.41 10.90
C PRO A 78 -7.15 -0.77 10.00
N CYS A 79 -6.03 -1.44 10.29
CA CYS A 79 -5.62 -2.66 9.59
C CYS A 79 -6.51 -3.82 10.03
N THR A 80 -7.50 -4.15 9.20
CA THR A 80 -8.45 -5.25 9.45
C THR A 80 -8.65 -6.05 8.16
N LEU A 81 -8.72 -7.38 8.30
CA LEU A 81 -9.13 -8.29 7.22
C LEU A 81 -10.62 -8.08 6.93
N THR A 82 -10.93 -7.03 6.18
CA THR A 82 -12.27 -6.86 5.60
C THR A 82 -12.23 -7.41 4.16
N PRO A 83 -13.18 -8.27 3.77
CA PRO A 83 -13.23 -8.77 2.40
C PRO A 83 -13.41 -7.61 1.43
N ILE A 84 -12.53 -7.51 0.44
CA ILE A 84 -12.69 -6.56 -0.66
C ILE A 84 -13.88 -7.06 -1.49
N THR A 85 -15.00 -6.34 -1.42
CA THR A 85 -16.17 -6.55 -2.30
C THR A 85 -16.03 -5.73 -3.57
#